data_AF-A0A7J8GD47-F1
#
_entry.id   AF-A0A7J8GD47-F1
#
_cell.length_a   1.000
_cell.length_b   1.000
_cell.length_c   1.000
_cell.angle_alpha   90.00
_cell.angle_beta   90.00
_cell.angle_gamma   90.00
#
_symmetry.space_group_name_H-M   'P 1'
#
loop_
_entity.id
_entity.type
_entity.pdbx_description
1 polymer ?
#
loop_
_entity_poly.entity_id
_entity_poly.type
_entity_poly.pdbx_seq_one_letter_code
_entity_poly.pdbx_strand_id
1 'polypeptide(L)'
;MAKNKVCLVDVEPDALRQLRTSEFKPYVIFVKPAIQEKRKTPPMSPACEDTAAPLDEEQQEMAASAAFIDQHYGHLVDAVLLKEDLHSAHSQLRMLLEKLNKDTHWVPISWVR
;
A
#
# COMPACT_ATOMS: atom_id res chain seq x y z
N MET A 1 10.48 -14.97 -25.71
CA MET A 1 9.38 -15.16 -24.74
C MET A 1 10.00 -15.16 -23.35
N ALA A 2 9.87 -14.06 -22.60
CA ALA A 2 10.39 -13.99 -21.25
C ALA A 2 9.70 -15.06 -20.38
N LYS A 3 10.48 -15.71 -19.51
CA LYS A 3 10.02 -16.74 -18.56
C LYS A 3 8.76 -16.22 -17.85
N ASN A 4 7.79 -17.09 -17.56
CA ASN A 4 6.53 -16.81 -16.83
C ASN A 4 6.81 -16.22 -15.43
N LYS A 5 7.25 -14.96 -15.41
CA LYS A 5 7.82 -14.24 -14.28
C LYS A 5 7.24 -12.84 -14.31
N VAL A 6 6.94 -12.33 -13.13
CA VAL A 6 6.50 -10.95 -12.93
C VAL A 6 7.73 -10.08 -12.69
N CYS A 7 7.78 -8.91 -13.33
CA CYS A 7 8.77 -7.90 -13.02
C CYS A 7 8.34 -7.17 -11.74
N LEU A 8 9.21 -7.17 -10.74
CA LEU A 8 9.02 -6.37 -9.53
C LEU A 8 9.93 -5.15 -9.62
N VAL A 9 9.36 -3.96 -9.42
CA VAL A 9 10.10 -2.70 -9.43
C VAL A 9 9.77 -1.95 -8.15
N ASP A 10 10.80 -1.55 -7.42
CA ASP A 10 10.70 -0.66 -6.28
C ASP A 10 11.01 0.76 -6.76
N VAL A 11 10.05 1.69 -6.61
CA VAL A 11 10.13 3.03 -7.17
C VAL A 11 9.54 4.07 -6.23
N GLU A 12 10.03 5.30 -6.34
CA GLU A 12 9.40 6.46 -5.72
C GLU A 12 8.03 6.77 -6.38
N PRO A 13 7.06 7.33 -5.62
CA PRO A 13 5.71 7.60 -6.13
C PRO A 13 5.67 8.44 -7.40
N ASP A 14 6.60 9.37 -7.59
CA ASP A 14 6.67 10.23 -8.77
C ASP A 14 6.95 9.46 -10.07
N ALA A 15 7.64 8.33 -9.99
CA ALA A 15 7.92 7.48 -11.15
C ALA A 15 6.64 6.80 -11.69
N LEU A 16 5.59 6.64 -10.87
CA LEU A 16 4.34 5.98 -11.28
C LEU A 16 3.69 6.66 -12.49
N ARG A 17 3.82 7.98 -12.63
CA ARG A 17 3.28 8.73 -13.78
C ARG A 17 3.93 8.32 -15.09
N GLN A 18 5.22 7.98 -15.06
CA GLN A 18 5.97 7.56 -16.24
C GLN A 18 5.76 6.07 -16.53
N LEU A 19 5.55 5.25 -15.50
CA LEU A 19 5.35 3.81 -15.63
C LEU A 19 3.91 3.43 -15.99
N ARG A 20 2.92 4.26 -15.66
CA ARG A 20 1.48 3.98 -15.89
C ARG A 20 1.08 4.21 -17.36
N THR A 21 1.68 3.45 -18.27
CA THR A 21 1.42 3.49 -19.72
C THR A 21 0.81 2.18 -20.22
N SER A 22 0.29 2.20 -21.46
CA SER A 22 -0.26 1.01 -22.11
C SER A 22 0.80 -0.05 -22.47
N GLU A 23 2.08 0.30 -22.40
CA GLU A 23 3.19 -0.63 -22.65
C GLU A 23 3.50 -1.45 -21.38
N PHE A 24 3.60 -0.78 -20.23
CA PHE A 24 3.99 -1.44 -18.98
C PHE A 24 2.80 -2.00 -18.20
N LYS A 25 1.65 -1.31 -18.22
CA LYS A 25 0.42 -1.67 -17.49
C LYS A 25 0.71 -2.17 -16.05
N PRO A 26 1.41 -1.38 -15.22
CA PRO A 26 1.85 -1.83 -13.90
C PRO A 26 0.65 -2.09 -12.99
N TYR A 27 0.78 -3.08 -12.12
CA TYR A 27 -0.12 -3.29 -10.98
C TYR A 27 0.57 -2.76 -9.72
N VAL A 28 0.05 -1.66 -9.18
CA VAL A 28 0.69 -0.88 -8.12
C VAL A 28 0.16 -1.33 -6.75
N ILE A 29 1.05 -1.91 -5.95
CA ILE A 29 0.77 -2.31 -4.57
C ILE A 29 1.43 -1.31 -3.64
N PHE A 30 0.64 -0.57 -2.86
CA PHE A 30 1.18 0.28 -1.80
C PHE A 30 1.32 -0.52 -0.50
N VAL A 31 2.55 -0.71 -0.05
CA VAL A 31 2.84 -1.36 1.23
C VAL A 31 2.82 -0.31 2.33
N LYS A 32 1.72 -0.26 3.07
CA LYS A 32 1.50 0.69 4.14
C LYS A 32 1.86 0.04 5.49
N PRO A 33 2.63 0.72 6.36
CA PRO A 33 2.91 0.18 7.69
C PRO A 33 1.61 0.12 8.51
N ALA A 34 1.44 -0.95 9.27
CA ALA A 34 0.32 -1.07 10.20
C ALA A 34 0.62 -0.28 11.49
N ILE A 35 0.57 1.03 11.40
CA ILE A 35 0.77 1.93 12.53
C ILE A 35 -0.58 2.12 13.21
N GLN A 36 -0.68 1.72 14.47
CA GLN A 36 -1.87 1.99 15.27
C GLN A 36 -1.93 3.50 15.55
N GLU A 37 -2.58 4.25 14.67
CA GLU A 37 -2.91 5.64 14.98
C GLU A 37 -3.84 5.63 16.19
N LYS A 38 -3.37 6.21 17.32
CA LYS A 38 -4.24 6.47 18.47
C LYS A 38 -5.44 7.26 17.95
N ARG A 39 -6.61 6.63 17.88
CA ARG A 39 -7.87 7.34 17.67
C ARG A 39 -7.91 8.41 18.73
N LYS A 40 -7.90 9.69 18.33
CA LYS A 40 -8.13 10.83 19.23
C LYS A 40 -9.61 10.81 19.69
N THR A 41 -10.06 9.72 20.28
CA THR A 41 -11.30 9.70 21.05
C THR A 41 -10.95 10.34 22.40
N PRO A 42 -11.58 11.47 22.77
CA PRO A 42 -11.34 12.07 24.07
C PRO A 42 -11.66 11.02 25.16
N PRO A 43 -10.83 10.88 26.21
CA PRO A 43 -11.04 9.86 27.22
C PRO A 43 -12.36 10.16 27.93
N MET A 44 -13.34 9.27 27.78
CA MET A 44 -14.64 9.37 28.47
C MET A 44 -14.55 8.96 29.95
N SER A 45 -13.37 8.59 30.46
CA SER A 45 -13.20 8.15 31.85
C SER A 45 -11.72 8.13 32.27
N PRO A 46 -11.37 8.57 33.50
CA PRO A 46 -9.98 8.68 33.97
C PRO A 46 -9.37 7.35 34.45
N ALA A 47 -9.92 6.20 34.04
CA ALA A 47 -9.59 4.89 34.62
C ALA A 47 -8.96 3.89 33.65
N CYS A 48 -8.61 4.30 32.43
CA CYS A 48 -7.90 3.43 31.49
C CYS A 48 -6.49 3.96 31.29
N GLU A 49 -5.51 3.35 31.98
CA GLU A 49 -4.10 3.52 31.66
C GLU A 49 -3.87 3.00 30.24
N ASP A 50 -3.84 3.92 29.27
CA ASP A 50 -3.53 3.66 27.88
C ASP A 50 -2.08 3.17 27.78
N THR A 51 -1.90 1.84 27.88
CA THR A 51 -0.60 1.16 28.02
C THR A 51 0.15 1.02 26.69
N ALA A 52 -0.12 1.88 25.72
CA ALA A 52 0.59 1.92 24.45
C ALA A 52 1.65 3.02 24.51
N ALA A 53 2.92 2.60 24.46
CA ALA A 53 4.08 3.48 24.39
C ALA A 53 3.91 4.51 23.25
N PRO A 54 4.44 5.74 23.40
CA PRO A 54 4.48 6.72 22.31
C PRO A 54 5.09 6.09 21.05
N LEU A 55 4.60 6.47 19.87
CA LEU A 55 5.28 6.12 18.61
C LEU A 55 6.66 6.77 18.60
N ASP A 56 7.66 6.01 18.18
CA ASP A 56 9.01 6.52 17.96
C ASP A 56 9.01 7.51 16.77
N GLU A 57 10.00 8.40 16.71
CA GLU A 57 10.11 9.44 15.65
C GLU A 57 10.08 8.82 14.24
N GLU A 58 10.79 7.70 14.04
CA GLU A 58 10.82 6.96 12.78
C GLU A 58 9.42 6.44 12.39
N GLN A 59 8.66 5.95 13.37
CA GLN A 59 7.29 5.47 13.12
C GLN A 59 6.38 6.63 12.75
N GLN A 60 6.56 7.80 13.37
CA GLN A 60 5.77 8.98 13.06
C GLN A 60 6.11 9.56 11.69
N GLU A 61 7.38 9.56 11.28
CA GLU A 61 7.81 9.92 9.92
C GLU A 61 7.23 8.96 8.87
N MET A 62 7.24 7.66 9.17
CA MET A 62 6.67 6.64 8.28
C MET A 62 5.15 6.78 8.16
N ALA A 63 4.45 7.12 9.24
CA ALA A 63 3.01 7.42 9.22
C ALA A 63 2.70 8.66 8.37
N ALA A 64 3.47 9.74 8.55
CA ALA A 64 3.31 10.96 7.78
C ALA A 64 3.57 10.73 6.28
N SER A 65 4.62 9.97 5.95
CA SER A 65 4.95 9.58 4.58
C SER A 65 3.84 8.74 3.95
N ALA A 66 3.28 7.78 4.70
CA ALA A 66 2.17 6.97 4.22
C ALA A 66 0.91 7.81 3.97
N ALA A 67 0.57 8.75 4.86
CA ALA A 67 -0.55 9.67 4.68
C ALA A 67 -0.36 10.58 3.45
N PHE A 68 0.86 11.05 3.21
CA PHE A 68 1.20 11.84 2.04
C PHE A 68 0.98 11.05 0.73
N ILE A 69 1.46 9.80 0.68
CA ILE A 69 1.28 8.91 -0.48
C ILE A 69 -0.19 8.63 -0.73
N ASP A 70 -0.96 8.30 0.31
CA ASP A 70 -2.40 8.05 0.20
C ASP A 70 -3.13 9.27 -0.39
N GLN A 71 -2.82 10.47 0.10
CA GLN A 71 -3.47 11.71 -0.35
C GLN A 71 -3.13 12.06 -1.79
N HIS A 72 -1.86 11.95 -2.20
CA HIS A 72 -1.39 12.47 -3.49
C HIS A 72 -1.35 11.42 -4.59
N TYR A 73 -1.15 10.15 -4.26
CA TYR A 73 -0.94 9.06 -5.23
C TYR A 73 -1.92 7.90 -5.03
N GLY A 74 -2.79 7.92 -4.02
CA GLY A 74 -3.74 6.83 -3.75
C GLY A 74 -4.63 6.44 -4.94
N HIS A 75 -4.94 7.39 -5.83
CA HIS A 75 -5.68 7.14 -7.08
C HIS A 75 -4.91 6.34 -8.14
N LEU A 76 -3.59 6.18 -7.97
CA LEU A 76 -2.71 5.39 -8.85
C LEU A 76 -2.43 3.99 -8.27
N VAL A 77 -2.89 3.71 -7.05
CA VAL A 77 -2.69 2.45 -6.34
C VAL A 77 -3.82 1.48 -6.68
N ASP A 78 -3.47 0.24 -7.02
CA ASP A 78 -4.45 -0.81 -7.35
C ASP A 78 -4.78 -1.67 -6.12
N ALA A 79 -3.84 -1.83 -5.18
CA ALA A 79 -4.08 -2.49 -3.90
C ALA A 79 -3.21 -1.90 -2.76
N VAL A 80 -3.76 -1.91 -1.54
CA VAL A 80 -3.01 -1.56 -0.33
C VAL A 80 -2.73 -2.84 0.46
N LEU A 81 -1.47 -3.04 0.86
CA LEU A 81 -1.03 -4.12 1.72
C LEU A 81 -0.62 -3.54 3.07
N LEU A 82 -1.26 -3.98 4.15
CA LEU A 82 -0.88 -3.57 5.50
C LEU A 82 0.22 -4.47 6.03
N LYS A 83 1.38 -3.88 6.31
CA LYS A 83 2.54 -4.57 6.87
C LYS A 83 2.45 -4.58 8.39
N GLU A 84 1.72 -5.55 8.93
CA GLU A 84 1.69 -5.89 10.36
C GLU A 84 2.93 -6.73 10.71
N ASP A 85 2.97 -7.95 10.19
CA ASP A 85 4.12 -8.85 10.27
C ASP A 85 4.44 -9.45 8.89
N LEU A 86 5.62 -10.05 8.78
CA LEU A 86 6.11 -10.58 7.50
C LEU A 86 5.25 -11.73 6.97
N HIS A 87 4.74 -12.60 7.84
CA HIS A 87 3.93 -13.74 7.45
C HIS A 87 2.58 -13.29 6.89
N SER A 88 1.90 -12.39 7.60
CA SER A 88 0.63 -11.81 7.16
C SER A 88 0.78 -11.01 5.87
N ALA A 89 1.83 -10.18 5.77
CA ALA A 89 2.14 -9.43 4.54
C ALA A 89 2.37 -10.36 3.35
N HIS A 90 3.17 -11.41 3.54
CA HIS A 90 3.44 -12.40 2.49
C HIS A 90 2.17 -13.16 2.07
N SER A 91 1.31 -13.53 3.03
CA SER A 91 0.03 -14.17 2.74
C SER A 91 -0.90 -13.26 1.94
N GLN A 92 -1.02 -11.98 2.34
CA GLN A 92 -1.79 -10.97 1.61
C GLN A 92 -1.26 -10.77 0.19
N LEU A 93 0.06 -10.65 0.02
CA LEU A 93 0.68 -10.50 -1.29
C LEU A 93 0.39 -11.70 -2.20
N ARG A 94 0.48 -12.92 -1.66
CA ARG A 94 0.14 -14.14 -2.41
C ARG A 94 -1.31 -14.14 -2.88
N MET A 95 -2.25 -13.81 -2.00
CA MET A 95 -3.66 -13.72 -2.37
C MET A 95 -3.92 -12.65 -3.44
N LEU A 96 -3.25 -11.49 -3.34
CA LEU A 96 -3.34 -10.43 -4.36
C LEU A 96 -2.83 -10.91 -5.71
N LEU A 97 -1.67 -11.60 -5.75
CA LEU A 97 -1.11 -12.14 -6.99
C LEU A 97 -2.00 -13.24 -7.61
N GLU A 98 -2.60 -14.10 -6.78
CA GLU A 98 -3.54 -15.12 -7.25
C GLU A 98 -4.80 -14.52 -7.87
N LYS A 99 -5.37 -13.48 -7.24
CA LYS A 99 -6.50 -12.72 -7.79
C LYS A 99 -6.10 -12.00 -9.07
N LEU A 100 -4.93 -11.36 -9.10
CA LEU A 100 -4.42 -10.66 -10.27
C LEU A 100 -4.37 -11.55 -11.52
N ASN A 101 -4.07 -12.84 -11.33
CA ASN A 101 -3.96 -13.81 -12.41
C ASN A 101 -5.31 -14.43 -12.84
N LYS A 102 -6.36 -14.34 -12.02
CA LYS A 102 -7.66 -14.98 -12.27
C LYS A 102 -8.77 -13.99 -12.62
N ASP A 103 -8.72 -12.82 -12.02
CA ASP A 103 -9.80 -11.84 -12.06
C ASP A 103 -9.55 -10.81 -13.18
N THR A 104 -10.63 -10.20 -13.66
CA THR A 104 -10.55 -9.06 -14.59
C THR A 104 -10.33 -7.77 -13.82
N HIS A 105 -9.42 -6.93 -14.30
CA HIS A 105 -9.04 -5.67 -13.64
C HIS A 105 -9.40 -4.46 -14.48
N TRP A 106 -9.75 -3.37 -13.81
CA TRP A 106 -9.98 -2.09 -14.47
C TRP A 106 -8.66 -1.51 -14.98
N VAL A 107 -8.68 -1.07 -16.23
CA VAL A 107 -7.58 -0.33 -16.84
C VAL A 107 -8.09 0.99 -17.40
N PRO A 108 -7.27 2.04 -17.44
CA PRO A 108 -7.60 3.24 -18.19
C PRO A 108 -8.02 2.91 -19.63
N ILE A 109 -9.05 3.59 -20.14
CA ILE A 109 -9.52 3.42 -21.53
C ILE A 109 -8.38 3.66 -22.52
N SER A 110 -7.45 4.57 -22.21
CA SER A 110 -6.27 4.84 -23.04
C SER A 110 -5.35 3.63 -23.23
N TRP A 111 -5.48 2.59 -22.41
CA TRP A 111 -4.72 1.34 -22.52
C TRP A 111 -5.37 0.28 -23.40
N VAL A 112 -6.66 0.46 -23.73
CA VAL A 112 -7.44 -0.43 -24.57
C VAL A 112 -7.42 0.17 -25.98
N ARG A 113 -6.51 -0.31 -26.82
CA ARG A 113 -6.46 -0.05 -28.26
C ARG A 113 -6.53 -1.38 -28.99
#